data_AF-A0A8J9RD97-F1
#
_entry.id   AF-A0A8J9RD97-F1
#
_cell.length_a   1.000
_cell.length_b   1.000
_cell.length_c   1.000
_cell.angle_alpha   90.00
_cell.angle_beta   90.00
_cell.angle_gamma   90.00
#
_symmetry.space_group_name_H-M   'P 1'
#
loop_
_entity.id
_entity.type
_entity.pdbx_description
1 polymer ?
#
loop_
_entity_poly.entity_id
_entity_poly.type
_entity_poly.pdbx_seq_one_letter_code
_entity_poly.pdbx_strand_id
1 'polypeptide(L)'
;MANKALSTLKGWLSKVPIKAPWKMIGVASSPEFQDFLPPATEYRIRAPASQPVRPSVPAALPERVYDIRYWVRDKRREGQLVGGTNKKHMVTYEVDVTEKTQLSDSEPPPAIGAPYKWKKKSNLLDYDNNGYT
;
A
#
# COMPACT_ATOMS: atom_id res chain seq x y z
N MET A 1 -24.91 60.84 23.22
CA MET A 1 -25.87 59.73 23.48
C MET A 1 -25.56 58.46 22.69
N ALA A 2 -25.05 58.52 21.45
CA ALA A 2 -24.75 57.35 20.60
C ALA A 2 -23.83 56.29 21.26
N ASN A 3 -22.78 56.71 21.98
CA ASN A 3 -21.84 55.78 22.61
C ASN A 3 -22.46 54.95 23.75
N LYS A 4 -23.46 55.50 24.46
CA LYS A 4 -24.20 54.76 25.48
C LYS A 4 -25.10 53.70 24.85
N ALA A 5 -25.82 54.04 23.78
CA ALA A 5 -26.67 53.10 23.04
C ALA A 5 -25.87 51.94 22.41
N LEU A 6 -24.67 52.22 21.89
CA LEU A 6 -23.77 51.18 21.38
C LEU A 6 -23.28 50.24 22.49
N SER A 7 -22.98 50.78 23.68
CA SER A 7 -22.55 49.96 24.82
C SER A 7 -23.65 49.02 25.33
N THR A 8 -24.90 49.49 25.38
CA THR A 8 -26.06 48.68 25.81
C THR A 8 -26.39 47.61 24.78
N LEU A 9 -26.31 47.94 23.48
CA LEU A 9 -26.52 46.98 22.39
C LEU A 9 -25.44 45.90 22.39
N LYS A 10 -24.16 46.27 22.59
CA LYS A 10 -23.04 45.32 22.71
C LYS A 10 -23.20 44.37 23.91
N GLY A 11 -23.65 44.91 25.06
CA GLY A 11 -23.97 44.11 26.24
C GLY A 11 -25.13 43.14 26.00
N TRP A 12 -26.17 43.56 25.26
CA TRP A 12 -27.30 42.70 24.91
C TRP A 12 -26.90 41.60 23.90
N LEU A 13 -26.20 41.95 22.82
CA LEU A 13 -25.69 40.99 21.83
C LEU A 13 -24.75 39.94 22.44
N SER A 14 -23.93 40.32 23.43
CA SER A 14 -23.05 39.37 24.14
C SER A 14 -23.81 38.33 24.97
N LYS A 15 -25.06 38.61 25.35
CA LYS A 15 -25.93 37.67 26.08
C LYS A 15 -26.66 36.71 25.16
N VAL A 16 -26.76 37.03 23.86
CA VAL A 16 -27.36 36.12 22.88
C VAL A 16 -26.28 35.16 22.41
N PRO A 17 -26.42 33.83 22.62
CA PRO A 17 -25.45 32.85 22.15
C PRO A 17 -25.58 32.64 20.64
N ILE A 18 -25.22 33.65 19.85
CA ILE A 18 -25.14 33.54 18.39
C ILE A 18 -23.92 32.69 18.07
N LYS A 19 -24.10 31.37 18.00
CA LYS A 19 -23.08 30.46 17.46
C LYS A 19 -22.97 30.69 15.97
N ALA A 20 -21.75 30.61 15.44
CA ALA A 20 -21.56 30.57 14.00
C ALA A 20 -22.31 29.35 13.42
N PRO A 21 -22.95 29.46 12.24
CA PRO A 21 -23.85 28.43 11.72
C PRO A 21 -23.15 27.06 11.52
N TRP A 22 -21.88 27.05 11.13
CA TRP A 22 -21.07 25.83 10.98
C TRP A 22 -20.69 25.16 12.32
N LYS A 23 -20.88 25.84 13.47
CA LYS A 23 -20.70 25.24 14.81
C LYS A 23 -21.98 24.61 15.35
N MET A 24 -23.12 24.76 14.65
CA MET A 24 -24.39 24.18 15.07
C MET A 24 -24.64 22.80 14.46
N ILE A 25 -24.08 22.53 13.29
CA ILE A 25 -24.35 21.31 12.50
C ILE A 25 -23.04 20.79 11.91
N GLY A 26 -22.84 19.47 11.91
CA GLY A 26 -21.71 18.79 11.26
C GLY A 26 -20.53 18.50 12.19
N VAL A 27 -19.38 18.11 11.62
CA VAL A 27 -18.19 17.69 12.39
C VAL A 27 -17.73 18.78 13.36
N ALA A 28 -17.78 20.05 12.93
CA ALA A 28 -17.40 21.20 13.74
C ALA A 28 -18.34 21.52 14.93
N SER A 29 -19.46 20.79 15.05
CA SER A 29 -20.36 20.85 16.20
C SER A 29 -20.11 19.75 17.23
N SER A 30 -19.29 18.74 16.91
CA SER A 30 -18.95 17.66 17.84
C SER A 30 -18.04 18.17 18.96
N PRO A 31 -18.24 17.73 20.22
CA PRO A 31 -17.33 18.04 21.32
C PRO A 31 -15.92 17.45 21.14
N GLU A 32 -15.78 16.44 20.28
CA GLU A 32 -14.49 15.84 19.93
C GLU A 32 -13.73 16.63 18.85
N PHE A 33 -14.43 17.53 18.15
CA PHE A 33 -13.81 18.32 17.11
C PHE A 33 -13.00 19.46 17.73
N GLN A 34 -11.69 19.42 17.47
CA GLN A 34 -10.76 20.46 17.83
C GLN A 34 -10.30 21.17 16.55
N ASP A 35 -10.58 22.47 16.48
CA ASP A 35 -9.98 23.36 15.47
C ASP A 35 -8.46 23.37 15.70
N PHE A 36 -7.72 22.52 14.96
CA PHE A 36 -6.29 22.35 15.15
C PHE A 36 -5.50 23.13 14.10
N LEU A 37 -5.12 24.35 14.46
CA LEU A 37 -4.12 25.13 13.74
C LEU A 37 -2.92 25.35 14.68
N PRO A 38 -1.90 24.48 14.66
CA PRO A 38 -0.80 24.58 15.59
C PRO A 38 -0.05 25.90 15.36
N PRO A 39 0.32 26.63 16.43
CA PRO A 39 1.13 27.82 16.28
C PRO A 39 2.49 27.44 15.70
N ALA A 40 3.10 28.37 14.96
CA ALA A 40 4.36 28.12 14.26
C ALA A 40 5.49 27.63 15.21
N THR A 41 5.45 28.10 16.46
CA THR A 41 6.38 27.71 17.53
C THR A 41 6.25 26.24 17.95
N GLU A 42 5.05 25.68 17.92
CA GLU A 42 4.77 24.28 18.31
C GLU A 42 4.92 23.32 17.13
N TYR A 43 4.51 23.74 15.92
CA TYR A 43 4.62 22.91 14.73
C TYR A 43 6.08 22.60 14.38
N ARG A 44 6.96 23.60 14.49
CA ARG A 44 8.36 23.47 14.06
C ARG A 44 9.32 24.22 14.98
N ILE A 45 9.60 23.62 16.13
CA ILE A 45 10.60 24.12 17.09
C ILE A 45 11.99 24.21 16.43
N ARG A 46 12.32 23.28 15.51
CA ARG A 46 13.63 23.23 14.85
C ARG A 46 13.51 23.23 13.33
N ALA A 47 14.36 24.03 12.69
CA ALA A 47 14.48 24.05 11.25
C ALA A 47 15.04 22.69 10.77
N PRO A 48 14.77 22.28 9.52
CA PRO A 48 15.18 20.95 9.03
C PRO A 48 16.70 20.82 8.99
N ALA A 49 17.39 21.93 8.74
CA ALA A 49 18.85 22.01 8.69
C ALA A 49 19.51 22.19 10.06
N SER A 50 18.75 22.51 11.13
CA SER A 50 19.28 22.78 12.48
C SER A 50 18.92 21.69 13.49
N GLN A 51 19.03 20.43 13.06
CA GLN A 51 18.80 19.30 13.95
C GLN A 51 19.91 19.20 15.02
N PRO A 52 19.58 18.97 16.30
CA PRO A 52 20.56 18.84 17.39
C PRO A 52 21.36 17.54 17.29
N VAL A 53 20.76 16.52 16.69
CA VAL A 53 21.32 15.18 16.59
C VAL A 53 21.99 15.06 15.24
N ARG A 54 23.18 14.46 15.22
CA ARG A 54 23.82 14.04 13.98
C ARG A 54 23.32 12.63 13.64
N PRO A 55 22.39 12.46 12.68
CA PRO A 55 21.92 11.13 12.31
C PRO A 55 23.04 10.35 11.63
N SER A 56 23.17 9.07 11.95
CA SER A 56 24.05 8.12 11.25
C SER A 56 23.18 7.06 10.59
N VAL A 57 22.89 7.24 9.30
CA VAL A 57 22.05 6.31 8.53
C VAL A 57 22.94 5.18 7.99
N PRO A 58 22.67 3.91 8.33
CA PRO A 58 23.46 2.80 7.82
C PRO A 58 23.23 2.61 6.32
N ALA A 59 24.30 2.58 5.53
CA ALA A 59 24.22 2.42 4.08
C ALA A 59 24.28 0.96 3.61
N ALA A 60 24.89 0.08 4.41
CA ALA A 60 25.13 -1.31 4.04
C ALA A 60 24.94 -2.24 5.25
N LEU A 61 24.69 -3.52 4.95
CA LEU A 61 24.66 -4.58 5.96
C LEU A 61 26.08 -4.87 6.47
N PRO A 62 26.27 -5.20 7.76
CA PRO A 62 27.59 -5.47 8.34
C PRO A 62 28.40 -6.53 7.59
N GLU A 63 27.73 -7.61 7.15
CA GLU A 63 28.34 -8.70 6.37
C GLU A 63 28.95 -8.23 5.03
N ARG A 64 28.45 -7.11 4.48
CA ARG A 64 28.86 -6.58 3.18
C ARG A 64 29.91 -5.48 3.30
N VAL A 65 30.25 -5.05 4.52
CA VAL A 65 31.26 -4.02 4.75
C VAL A 65 32.66 -4.55 4.43
N TYR A 66 32.98 -5.77 4.87
CA TYR A 66 34.29 -6.38 4.66
C TYR A 66 34.33 -7.37 3.49
N ASP A 67 33.27 -8.16 3.30
CA ASP A 67 33.16 -8.98 2.09
C ASP A 67 32.58 -8.11 0.97
N ILE A 68 33.42 -7.57 0.09
CA ILE A 68 32.97 -6.64 -0.99
C ILE A 68 32.69 -7.33 -2.33
N ARG A 69 32.68 -8.67 -2.38
CA ARG A 69 32.45 -9.41 -3.63
C ARG A 69 31.09 -9.05 -4.24
N TYR A 70 31.12 -8.43 -5.41
CA TYR A 70 29.91 -7.94 -6.07
C TYR A 70 29.17 -9.03 -6.85
N TRP A 71 29.89 -9.93 -7.52
CA TRP A 71 29.31 -10.94 -8.42
C TRP A 71 28.33 -11.91 -7.73
N VAL A 72 28.58 -12.27 -6.47
CA VAL A 72 27.65 -13.10 -5.66
C VAL A 72 26.35 -12.37 -5.36
N ARG A 73 26.38 -11.03 -5.34
CA ARG A 73 25.25 -10.17 -4.96
C ARG A 73 24.51 -9.59 -6.15
N ASP A 74 25.11 -9.64 -7.34
CA ASP A 74 24.56 -9.01 -8.55
C ASP A 74 23.35 -9.78 -9.07
N LYS A 75 22.18 -9.46 -8.50
CA LYS A 75 20.88 -10.02 -8.92
C LYS A 75 20.45 -9.56 -10.31
N ARG A 76 21.03 -8.47 -10.84
CA ARG A 76 20.66 -7.93 -12.15
C ARG A 76 21.05 -8.87 -13.29
N ARG A 77 22.12 -9.65 -13.12
CA ARG A 77 22.69 -10.52 -14.17
C ARG A 77 22.37 -12.00 -14.00
N GLU A 78 21.76 -12.39 -12.88
CA GLU A 78 21.51 -13.80 -12.52
C GLU A 78 20.64 -14.56 -13.55
N GLY A 79 19.83 -13.86 -14.35
CA GLY A 79 19.01 -14.44 -15.42
C GLY A 79 19.34 -13.95 -16.83
N GLN A 80 20.43 -13.18 -17.01
CA GLN A 80 20.81 -12.68 -18.33
C GLN A 80 21.58 -13.77 -19.08
N LEU A 81 20.90 -14.45 -20.01
CA LEU A 81 21.57 -15.33 -20.97
C LEU A 81 22.55 -14.49 -21.80
N VAL A 82 23.85 -14.77 -21.67
CA VAL A 82 24.91 -14.07 -22.40
C VAL A 82 24.93 -14.66 -23.82
N GLY A 83 24.06 -14.15 -24.69
CA GLY A 83 23.98 -14.64 -26.07
C GLY A 83 22.62 -14.38 -26.69
N GLY A 84 22.55 -13.33 -27.52
CA GLY A 84 21.50 -13.29 -28.54
C GLY A 84 21.54 -14.56 -29.38
N THR A 85 20.37 -14.98 -29.86
CA THR A 85 20.08 -16.17 -30.66
C THR A 85 19.97 -17.51 -29.92
N ASN A 86 19.06 -17.60 -28.94
CA ASN A 86 18.28 -18.84 -28.80
C ASN A 86 17.46 -18.99 -30.09
N LYS A 87 17.89 -19.86 -31.02
CA LYS A 87 17.01 -20.32 -32.10
C LYS A 87 15.82 -20.96 -31.40
N LYS A 88 14.67 -20.28 -31.40
CA LYS A 88 13.42 -20.88 -30.92
C LYS A 88 13.21 -22.11 -31.79
N HIS A 89 13.38 -23.31 -31.23
CA HIS A 89 12.82 -24.50 -31.86
C HIS A 89 11.32 -24.26 -31.89
N MET A 90 10.79 -23.97 -33.09
CA MET A 90 9.35 -23.96 -33.30
C MET A 90 8.90 -25.41 -33.18
N VAL A 91 8.40 -25.76 -31.99
CA VAL A 91 7.67 -27.00 -31.80
C VAL A 91 6.26 -26.72 -32.31
N THR A 92 5.93 -27.27 -33.46
CA THR A 92 4.55 -27.28 -33.96
C THR A 92 3.80 -28.36 -33.20
N TYR A 93 2.82 -27.96 -32.41
CA TYR A 93 1.88 -28.87 -31.77
C TYR A 93 0.64 -28.94 -32.65
N GLU A 94 0.28 -30.15 -33.08
CA GLU A 94 -1.04 -30.42 -33.66
C GLU A 94 -2.01 -30.57 -32.49
N VAL A 95 -3.04 -29.73 -32.46
CA VAL A 95 -4.08 -29.74 -31.42
C VAL A 95 -5.33 -30.35 -32.01
N ASP A 96 -5.67 -31.57 -31.59
CA ASP A 96 -6.96 -32.18 -31.91
C ASP A 96 -8.06 -31.50 -31.08
N VAL A 97 -8.76 -30.55 -31.70
CA VAL A 97 -9.80 -29.70 -31.07
C VAL A 97 -11.02 -30.52 -30.63
N THR A 98 -11.16 -31.76 -31.11
CA THR A 98 -12.27 -32.66 -30.79
C THR A 98 -12.21 -33.23 -29.38
N GLU A 99 -11.02 -33.38 -28.81
CA GLU A 99 -10.85 -33.88 -27.45
C GLU A 99 -10.68 -32.70 -26.49
N LYS A 100 -11.75 -32.36 -25.78
CA LYS A 100 -11.66 -31.49 -24.60
C LYS A 100 -11.06 -32.30 -23.45
N THR A 101 -9.79 -32.68 -23.56
CA THR A 101 -9.02 -33.17 -22.43
C THR A 101 -8.83 -31.96 -21.52
N GLN A 102 -9.74 -31.80 -20.56
CA GLN A 102 -9.65 -30.74 -19.57
C GLN A 102 -8.39 -31.00 -18.75
N LEU A 103 -7.30 -30.33 -19.10
CA LEU A 103 -6.08 -30.31 -18.31
C LEU A 103 -6.44 -29.60 -17.00
N SER A 104 -6.78 -30.38 -15.97
CA SER A 104 -7.23 -29.92 -14.63
C SER A 104 -6.28 -28.93 -13.96
N ASP A 105 -5.06 -28.84 -14.48
CA ASP A 105 -3.94 -28.08 -13.95
C ASP A 105 -3.76 -26.71 -14.65
N SER A 106 -4.61 -26.38 -15.63
CA SER A 106 -4.60 -25.09 -16.33
C SER A 106 -5.41 -23.99 -15.62
N GLU A 107 -6.03 -24.28 -14.47
CA GLU A 107 -6.71 -23.26 -13.68
C GLU A 107 -5.68 -22.33 -13.03
N PRO A 108 -5.71 -21.01 -13.30
CA PRO A 108 -4.81 -20.09 -12.62
C PRO A 108 -5.07 -20.13 -11.10
N PRO A 109 -4.02 -19.96 -10.27
CA PRO A 109 -4.19 -19.96 -8.83
C PRO A 109 -5.17 -18.84 -8.41
N PRO A 110 -5.91 -19.02 -7.31
CA PRO A 110 -6.84 -18.00 -6.84
C PRO A 110 -6.08 -16.70 -6.56
N ALA A 111 -6.69 -15.57 -6.95
CA ALA A 111 -6.13 -14.25 -6.72
C ALA A 111 -5.97 -13.97 -5.21
N ILE A 112 -4.98 -13.14 -4.86
CA ILE A 112 -4.69 -12.74 -3.48
C ILE A 112 -5.96 -12.11 -2.85
N GLY A 113 -6.42 -12.68 -1.73
CA GLY A 113 -7.64 -12.27 -1.03
C GLY A 113 -8.88 -13.12 -1.34
N ALA A 114 -8.84 -13.98 -2.37
CA ALA A 114 -9.88 -14.99 -2.57
C ALA A 114 -9.66 -16.17 -1.60
N PRO A 115 -10.69 -16.62 -0.86
CA PRO A 115 -10.56 -17.80 -0.02
C PRO A 115 -10.27 -19.02 -0.88
N TYR A 116 -9.32 -19.85 -0.44
CA TYR A 116 -8.99 -21.11 -1.11
C TYR A 116 -10.22 -22.02 -1.13
N LYS A 117 -10.67 -22.38 -2.34
CA LYS A 117 -11.76 -23.34 -2.52
C LYS A 117 -11.18 -24.74 -2.60
N TRP A 118 -11.39 -25.55 -1.56
CA TRP A 118 -11.03 -26.96 -1.56
C TRP A 118 -11.68 -27.67 -2.76
N LYS A 119 -10.87 -28.30 -3.61
CA LYS A 119 -11.39 -29.17 -4.67
C LYS A 119 -12.12 -30.37 -4.00
N LYS A 120 -13.19 -30.86 -4.63
CA LYS A 120 -13.88 -32.07 -4.14
C LYS A 120 -12.88 -33.22 -4.19
N LYS A 121 -12.78 -33.99 -3.09
CA LYS A 121 -12.01 -35.23 -3.07
C LYS A 121 -12.65 -36.20 -4.06
N SER A 122 -11.96 -36.54 -5.14
CA SER A 122 -12.30 -37.69 -5.99
C SER A 122 -11.69 -38.95 -5.39
N ASN A 123 -12.28 -40.11 -5.65
CA ASN A 123 -11.64 -41.36 -5.26
C ASN A 123 -10.39 -41.57 -6.11
N LEU A 124 -9.39 -42.25 -5.54
CA LEU A 124 -8.13 -42.52 -6.22
C LEU A 124 -8.31 -43.33 -7.52
N LEU A 125 -9.40 -44.10 -7.61
CA LEU A 125 -9.77 -44.91 -8.78
C LEU A 125 -10.49 -44.12 -9.88
N ASP A 126 -11.04 -42.95 -9.55
CA ASP A 126 -11.70 -42.05 -10.51
C ASP A 126 -10.69 -41.09 -11.16
N TYR A 127 -9.41 -41.16 -10.75
CA TYR A 127 -8.33 -40.37 -11.29
C TYR A 127 -7.66 -41.16 -12.42
N ASP A 128 -7.91 -40.77 -13.66
CA ASP A 128 -7.14 -41.30 -14.78
C ASP A 128 -5.70 -40.81 -14.64
N ASN A 129 -4.82 -41.73 -14.27
CA ASN A 129 -3.39 -41.47 -14.23
C ASN A 129 -2.93 -41.41 -15.69
N ASN A 130 -2.90 -40.20 -16.27
CA ASN A 130 -2.61 -39.86 -17.68
C ASN A 130 -1.35 -40.54 -18.28
N GLY A 131 -1.34 -41.86 -18.39
CA GLY A 131 -0.30 -42.66 -19.03
C GLY A 131 0.99 -42.91 -18.23
N TYR A 132 1.06 -42.68 -16.91
CA TYR A 132 2.28 -43.00 -16.14
C TYR A 132 2.13 -44.29 -15.32
N THR A 133 2.69 -45.39 -15.85
CA THR A 133 3.22 -46.51 -15.05
C THR A 133 4.74 -46.43 -15.00
#